data_AF-A0A1B6IZ99-F1
#
_entry.id   AF-A0A1B6IZ99-F1
#
_cell.length_a   1.000
_cell.length_b   1.000
_cell.length_c   1.000
_cell.angle_alpha   90.00
_cell.angle_beta   90.00
_cell.angle_gamma   90.00
#
_symmetry.space_group_name_H-M   'P 1'
#
loop_
_entity.id
_entity.type
_entity.pdbx_description
1 polymer ?
#
loop_
_entity_poly.entity_id
_entity_poly.type
_entity_poly.pdbx_seq_one_letter_code
_entity_poly.pdbx_strand_id
1 'polypeptide(L)'
;MVRAIPLNGLSHEELKDVRVLDVTTDSGPACGVRCNRQTIHRLLPITRWLPQYTLSWFVRDLIAGVTVALTAIPQGIAYAVVAGLDPRFGLYSGFMGCFVYAFLGSTKDITIGPTAIMALLTHKYVSSASADYAILLAFLTGLIILLFGFLQLGFLVEFISMPVTCGFTSAAAVTIAVSQ
;
A
#
# COMPACT_ATOMS: atom_id res chain seq x y z
N MET A 1 -32.90 8.43 -0.16
CA MET A 1 -33.84 8.88 -1.21
C MET A 1 -33.63 10.37 -1.44
N VAL A 2 -32.65 10.75 -2.26
CA VAL A 2 -32.42 12.14 -2.70
C VAL A 2 -32.06 12.08 -4.19
N ARG A 3 -32.71 12.95 -4.97
CA ARG A 3 -32.75 12.99 -6.44
C ARG A 3 -31.37 13.21 -7.08
N ALA A 4 -31.16 12.56 -8.22
CA ALA A 4 -30.03 12.75 -9.13
C ALA A 4 -29.99 14.19 -9.70
N ILE A 5 -28.79 14.77 -9.72
CA ILE A 5 -28.45 16.00 -10.44
C ILE A 5 -28.01 15.59 -11.85
N PRO A 6 -28.47 16.26 -12.94
CA PRO A 6 -28.16 15.84 -14.30
C PRO A 6 -26.70 16.13 -14.65
N LEU A 7 -25.93 15.06 -14.88
CA LEU A 7 -24.54 15.06 -15.31
C LEU A 7 -24.44 15.30 -16.82
N ASN A 8 -24.62 16.53 -17.29
CA ASN A 8 -24.36 16.89 -18.67
C ASN A 8 -23.33 18.03 -18.72
N GLY A 9 -22.04 17.69 -18.62
CA GLY A 9 -20.96 18.66 -18.89
C GLY A 9 -19.62 18.54 -18.18
N LEU A 10 -19.29 17.46 -17.45
CA LEU A 10 -17.98 17.37 -16.75
C LEU A 10 -16.99 16.45 -17.48
N SER A 11 -15.78 16.95 -17.69
CA SER A 11 -14.65 16.35 -18.41
C SER A 11 -14.07 15.11 -17.71
N HIS A 12 -13.40 14.26 -18.50
CA HIS A 12 -13.01 12.88 -18.19
C HIS A 12 -12.06 12.66 -16.97
N GLU A 13 -11.52 13.72 -16.35
CA GLU A 13 -10.58 13.61 -15.22
C GLU A 13 -11.25 13.57 -13.84
N GLU A 14 -12.40 14.23 -13.64
CA GLU A 14 -13.13 14.22 -12.35
C GLU A 14 -13.86 12.89 -12.09
N LEU A 15 -14.03 12.05 -13.13
CA LEU A 15 -14.71 10.75 -13.06
C LEU A 15 -13.87 9.65 -12.41
N LYS A 16 -12.57 9.85 -12.23
CA LYS A 16 -11.69 8.84 -11.63
C LYS A 16 -11.62 8.94 -10.10
N ASP A 17 -11.88 10.14 -9.55
CA ASP A 17 -11.87 10.38 -8.11
C ASP A 17 -13.20 9.97 -7.44
N VAL A 18 -14.33 10.11 -8.14
CA VAL A 18 -15.65 9.65 -7.66
C VAL A 18 -15.71 8.12 -7.48
N ARG A 19 -14.90 7.34 -8.21
CA ARG A 19 -14.96 5.88 -8.17
C ARG A 19 -14.16 5.23 -7.03
N VAL A 20 -13.36 6.00 -6.29
CA VAL A 20 -12.53 5.52 -5.18
C VAL A 20 -13.24 5.68 -3.81
N LEU A 21 -14.37 6.37 -3.77
CA LEU A 21 -15.11 6.68 -2.53
C LEU A 21 -16.27 5.72 -2.21
N ASP A 22 -16.40 4.59 -2.89
CA ASP A 22 -17.24 3.47 -2.42
C ASP A 22 -16.39 2.47 -1.64
N VAL A 23 -15.75 2.98 -0.58
CA VAL A 23 -15.28 2.14 0.52
C VAL A 23 -16.51 1.61 1.23
N THR A 24 -16.91 0.40 0.83
CA THR A 24 -17.72 -0.47 1.67
C THR A 24 -17.03 -0.58 3.04
N THR A 25 -17.56 0.07 4.07
CA THR A 25 -18.51 -0.57 5.01
C THR A 25 -18.73 0.29 6.25
N ASP A 26 -20.00 0.64 6.46
CA ASP A 26 -20.79 0.27 7.63
C ASP A 26 -20.25 0.69 9.01
N SER A 27 -20.88 1.74 9.53
CA SER A 27 -20.89 2.12 10.93
C SER A 27 -21.44 0.98 11.81
N GLY A 28 -20.65 0.43 12.73
CA GLY A 28 -21.13 -0.51 13.74
C GLY A 28 -20.19 -0.61 14.96
N PRO A 29 -20.71 -0.56 16.20
CA PRO A 29 -19.95 -0.11 17.38
C PRO A 29 -19.07 -1.16 18.05
N ALA A 30 -18.27 -0.66 18.99
CA ALA A 30 -17.34 -1.33 19.88
C ALA A 30 -17.91 -2.55 20.65
N CYS A 31 -16.94 -3.33 21.16
CA CYS A 31 -16.97 -4.18 22.37
C CYS A 31 -16.85 -5.70 22.14
N GLY A 32 -15.93 -6.31 22.89
CA GLY A 32 -15.95 -7.73 23.23
C GLY A 32 -14.71 -8.52 22.86
N VAL A 33 -13.73 -8.58 23.78
CA VAL A 33 -12.69 -9.61 23.79
C VAL A 33 -13.37 -10.96 24.03
N ARG A 34 -13.77 -11.62 22.95
CA ARG A 34 -14.21 -13.02 22.95
C ARG A 34 -13.52 -13.69 21.76
N CYS A 35 -12.50 -14.51 22.04
CA CYS A 35 -11.87 -15.35 21.03
C CYS A 35 -12.89 -16.38 20.53
N ASN A 36 -13.52 -16.06 19.39
CA ASN A 36 -14.43 -16.93 18.66
C ASN A 36 -13.86 -17.13 17.23
N ARG A 37 -14.22 -18.21 16.53
CA ARG A 37 -13.85 -18.48 15.12
C ARG A 37 -14.06 -17.28 14.18
N GLN A 38 -14.95 -16.36 14.55
CA GLN A 38 -15.21 -15.10 13.86
C GLN A 38 -14.03 -14.11 13.88
N THR A 39 -13.14 -14.17 14.89
CA THR A 39 -11.92 -13.37 14.96
C THR A 39 -10.86 -13.85 13.97
N ILE A 40 -10.76 -15.18 13.75
CA ILE A 40 -9.85 -15.76 12.73
C ILE A 40 -10.31 -15.38 11.32
N HIS A 41 -11.62 -15.36 11.04
CA HIS A 41 -12.16 -14.86 9.77
C HIS A 41 -12.03 -13.34 9.59
N ARG A 42 -11.82 -12.57 10.68
CA ARG A 42 -11.48 -11.14 10.64
C ARG A 42 -9.97 -10.89 10.48
N LEU A 43 -9.12 -11.78 11.01
CA LEU A 43 -7.67 -11.66 10.97
C LEU A 43 -7.05 -12.26 9.70
N LEU A 44 -7.71 -13.25 9.09
CA LEU A 44 -7.32 -13.90 7.83
C LEU A 44 -8.50 -13.87 6.84
N PRO A 45 -8.79 -12.71 6.23
CA PRO A 45 -9.85 -12.53 5.24
C PRO A 45 -9.67 -13.45 4.01
N ILE A 46 -8.46 -13.97 3.78
CA ILE A 46 -8.16 -14.96 2.74
C ILE A 46 -9.06 -16.20 2.81
N THR A 47 -9.48 -16.60 4.01
CA THR A 47 -10.34 -17.79 4.21
C THR A 47 -11.80 -17.59 3.77
N ARG A 48 -12.23 -16.34 3.56
CA ARG A 48 -13.58 -16.01 3.08
C ARG A 48 -13.69 -16.00 1.56
N TRP A 49 -12.63 -15.59 0.86
CA TRP A 49 -12.65 -15.35 -0.60
C TRP A 49 -12.15 -16.58 -1.38
N LEU A 50 -11.26 -17.38 -0.78
CA LEU A 50 -10.73 -18.59 -1.38
C LEU A 50 -11.79 -19.67 -1.75
N PRO A 51 -12.81 -19.97 -0.92
CA PRO A 51 -13.81 -20.98 -1.27
C PRO A 51 -14.83 -20.55 -2.35
N GLN A 52 -14.89 -19.26 -2.71
CA GLN A 52 -15.79 -18.73 -3.76
C GLN A 52 -15.09 -18.56 -5.12
N TYR A 53 -13.83 -19.01 -5.24
CA TYR A 53 -12.97 -18.67 -6.34
C TYR A 53 -13.18 -19.58 -7.57
N THR A 54 -13.69 -19.02 -8.68
CA THR A 54 -13.89 -19.75 -9.95
C THR A 54 -12.61 -19.74 -10.81
N LEU A 55 -12.39 -20.80 -11.59
CA LEU A 55 -11.29 -20.93 -12.57
C LEU A 55 -11.19 -19.77 -13.58
N SER A 56 -12.30 -19.10 -13.91
CA SER A 56 -12.30 -17.92 -14.81
C SER A 56 -11.60 -16.71 -14.18
N TRP A 57 -11.70 -16.53 -12.86
CA TRP A 57 -11.01 -15.47 -12.13
C TRP A 57 -9.51 -15.73 -12.02
N PHE A 58 -9.11 -17.01 -11.89
CA PHE A 58 -7.70 -17.40 -11.87
C PHE A 58 -6.94 -16.93 -13.12
N VAL A 59 -7.53 -17.09 -14.31
CA VAL A 59 -6.86 -16.66 -15.56
C VAL A 59 -6.72 -15.14 -15.61
N ARG A 60 -7.72 -14.39 -15.13
CA ARG A 60 -7.68 -12.91 -15.08
C ARG A 60 -6.63 -12.43 -14.08
N ASP A 61 -6.57 -13.04 -12.91
CA ASP A 61 -5.60 -12.71 -11.86
C ASP A 61 -4.18 -13.13 -12.23
N LEU A 62 -4.01 -14.23 -12.98
CA LEU A 62 -2.71 -14.65 -13.51
C LEU A 62 -2.17 -13.63 -14.52
N ILE A 63 -3.00 -13.18 -15.47
CA ILE A 63 -2.60 -12.16 -16.45
C ILE A 63 -2.31 -10.83 -15.74
N ALA A 64 -3.14 -10.43 -14.77
CA ALA A 64 -2.92 -9.22 -13.97
C ALA A 64 -1.63 -9.32 -13.14
N GLY A 65 -1.39 -10.44 -12.48
CA GLY A 65 -0.21 -10.70 -11.67
C GLY A 65 1.09 -10.71 -12.49
N VAL A 66 1.08 -11.33 -13.67
CA VAL A 66 2.24 -11.28 -14.59
C VAL A 66 2.52 -9.85 -15.05
N THR A 67 1.47 -9.09 -15.38
CA THR A 67 1.62 -7.69 -15.80
C THR A 67 2.22 -6.83 -14.69
N VAL A 68 1.73 -6.98 -13.45
CA VAL A 68 2.23 -6.25 -12.28
C VAL A 68 3.65 -6.69 -11.93
N ALA A 69 3.98 -7.98 -12.02
CA ALA A 69 5.33 -8.48 -11.76
C ALA A 69 6.35 -7.90 -12.75
N LEU A 70 6.00 -7.85 -14.04
CA LEU A 70 6.86 -7.29 -15.09
C LEU A 70 7.13 -5.80 -14.90
N THR A 71 6.20 -5.02 -14.33
CA THR A 71 6.42 -3.61 -14.02
C THR A 71 7.09 -3.39 -12.67
N ALA A 72 6.84 -4.24 -11.68
CA ALA A 72 7.43 -4.13 -10.34
C ALA A 72 8.93 -4.43 -10.31
N ILE A 73 9.43 -5.34 -11.14
CA ILE A 73 10.87 -5.68 -11.22
C ILE A 73 11.73 -4.46 -11.59
N PRO A 74 11.52 -3.78 -12.73
CA PRO A 74 12.32 -2.60 -13.08
C PRO A 74 12.09 -1.45 -12.10
N GLN A 75 10.88 -1.27 -11.59
CA GLN A 75 10.56 -0.24 -10.59
C GLN A 75 11.36 -0.42 -9.29
N GLY A 76 11.42 -1.66 -8.76
CA GLY A 76 12.17 -1.96 -7.54
C GLY A 76 13.69 -1.78 -7.70
N ILE A 77 14.24 -2.15 -8.86
CA ILE A 77 15.65 -1.96 -9.19
C ILE A 77 15.99 -0.47 -9.25
N ALA A 78 15.17 0.33 -9.94
CA ALA A 78 15.38 1.77 -10.05
C ALA A 78 15.37 2.46 -8.68
N TYR A 79 14.44 2.11 -7.80
CA TYR A 79 14.35 2.70 -6.46
C TYR A 79 15.48 2.27 -5.53
N ALA A 80 16.01 1.05 -5.66
CA ALA A 80 17.20 0.65 -4.90
C ALA A 80 18.43 1.49 -5.28
N VAL A 81 18.62 1.75 -6.58
CA VAL A 81 19.71 2.60 -7.08
C VAL A 81 19.55 4.04 -6.61
N VAL A 82 18.33 4.59 -6.64
CA VAL A 82 18.04 5.94 -6.10
C VAL A 82 18.32 6.01 -4.60
N ALA A 83 18.05 4.94 -3.84
CA ALA A 83 18.36 4.87 -2.42
C ALA A 83 19.86 4.72 -2.11
N GLY A 84 20.71 4.51 -3.12
CA GLY A 84 22.14 4.25 -2.93
C GLY A 84 22.47 2.83 -2.44
N LEU A 85 21.54 1.88 -2.59
CA LEU A 85 21.72 0.47 -2.22
C LEU A 85 21.93 -0.42 -3.45
N ASP A 86 22.48 -1.61 -3.22
CA ASP A 86 22.55 -2.64 -4.25
C ASP A 86 21.14 -3.03 -4.77
N PRO A 87 20.95 -3.23 -6.08
CA PRO A 87 19.66 -3.57 -6.70
C PRO A 87 18.93 -4.77 -6.08
N ARG A 88 19.68 -5.72 -5.48
CA ARG A 88 19.14 -6.90 -4.80
C ARG A 88 18.19 -6.54 -3.65
N PHE A 89 18.44 -5.43 -2.94
CA PHE A 89 17.63 -5.03 -1.78
C PHE A 89 16.23 -4.55 -2.20
N GLY A 90 16.10 -3.90 -3.36
CA GLY A 90 14.80 -3.47 -3.88
C GLY A 90 13.89 -4.66 -4.22
N LEU A 91 14.46 -5.71 -4.82
CA LEU A 91 13.75 -6.95 -5.13
C LEU A 91 13.34 -7.72 -3.86
N TYR A 92 14.23 -7.80 -2.87
CA TYR A 92 13.91 -8.47 -1.60
C TYR A 92 12.77 -7.77 -0.85
N SER A 93 12.79 -6.43 -0.80
CA SER A 93 11.74 -5.65 -0.13
C SER A 93 10.38 -5.79 -0.83
N GLY A 94 10.34 -5.70 -2.17
CA GLY A 94 9.09 -5.83 -2.94
C GLY A 94 8.47 -7.23 -2.84
N PHE A 95 9.28 -8.28 -2.96
CA PHE A 95 8.78 -9.66 -2.86
C PHE A 95 8.26 -9.99 -1.46
N MET A 96 9.03 -9.66 -0.41
CA MET A 96 8.63 -9.94 0.98
C MET A 96 7.42 -9.11 1.39
N GLY A 97 7.30 -7.86 0.93
CA GLY A 97 6.13 -7.01 1.19
C GLY A 97 4.84 -7.62 0.63
N CYS A 98 4.84 -8.04 -0.64
CA CYS A 98 3.71 -8.73 -1.25
C CYS A 98 3.38 -10.05 -0.54
N PHE A 99 4.40 -10.84 -0.18
CA PHE A 99 4.20 -12.12 0.50
C PHE A 99 3.52 -11.93 1.86
N VAL A 100 4.00 -11.00 2.68
CA VAL A 100 3.39 -10.70 4.00
C VAL A 100 1.97 -10.16 3.83
N TYR A 101 1.74 -9.27 2.87
CA TYR A 101 0.40 -8.74 2.61
C TYR A 101 -0.59 -9.79 2.09
N ALA A 102 -0.13 -10.79 1.34
CA ALA A 102 -1.01 -11.88 0.90
C ALA A 102 -1.64 -12.65 2.07
N PHE A 103 -0.94 -12.76 3.22
CA PHE A 103 -1.49 -13.42 4.41
C PHE A 103 -2.31 -12.48 5.30
N LEU A 104 -1.87 -11.23 5.48
CA LEU A 104 -2.47 -10.28 6.43
C LEU A 104 -3.44 -9.27 5.78
N GLY A 105 -3.51 -9.23 4.45
CA GLY A 105 -4.16 -8.17 3.69
C GLY A 105 -5.68 -8.29 3.64
N SER A 106 -6.36 -7.17 3.88
CA SER A 106 -7.83 -7.05 3.83
C SER A 106 -8.39 -6.83 2.43
N THR A 107 -7.57 -6.37 1.49
CA THR A 107 -8.00 -5.96 0.15
C THR A 107 -7.29 -6.75 -0.94
N LYS A 108 -8.03 -7.24 -1.93
CA LYS A 108 -7.49 -8.09 -3.01
C LYS A 108 -6.72 -7.35 -4.10
N ASP A 109 -6.92 -6.03 -4.25
CA ASP A 109 -6.47 -5.27 -5.43
C ASP A 109 -5.26 -4.34 -5.17
N ILE A 110 -4.60 -4.44 -4.02
CA ILE A 110 -3.47 -3.56 -3.68
C ILE A 110 -2.13 -4.29 -3.80
N THR A 111 -1.19 -3.62 -4.49
CA THR A 111 0.19 -4.08 -4.60
C THR A 111 1.05 -3.26 -3.66
N ILE A 112 1.87 -3.94 -2.85
CA ILE A 112 2.83 -3.29 -1.95
C ILE A 112 4.21 -3.43 -2.54
N GLY A 113 4.97 -2.35 -2.50
CA GLY A 113 6.33 -2.35 -2.99
C GLY A 113 7.10 -1.14 -2.49
N PRO A 114 8.41 -1.09 -2.77
CA PRO A 114 9.21 0.10 -2.52
C PRO A 114 8.66 1.27 -3.34
N THR A 115 8.63 2.45 -2.73
CA THR A 115 8.22 3.70 -3.39
C THR A 115 9.40 4.66 -3.50
N ALA A 116 9.36 5.56 -4.48
CA ALA A 116 10.42 6.53 -4.72
C ALA A 116 10.69 7.44 -3.51
N ILE A 117 9.64 7.80 -2.77
CA ILE A 117 9.75 8.65 -1.57
C ILE A 117 10.53 7.93 -0.48
N MET A 118 10.23 6.65 -0.24
CA MET A 118 10.93 5.84 0.76
C MET A 118 12.41 5.67 0.40
N ALA A 119 12.72 5.51 -0.89
CA ALA A 119 14.10 5.45 -1.39
C ALA A 119 14.87 6.76 -1.12
N LEU A 120 14.29 7.91 -1.43
CA LEU A 120 14.91 9.22 -1.20
C LEU A 120 15.16 9.52 0.28
N LEU A 121 14.20 9.20 1.15
CA LEU A 121 14.35 9.40 2.59
C LEU A 121 15.45 8.49 3.16
N THR A 122 15.53 7.24 2.68
CA THR A 122 16.55 6.28 3.10
C THR A 122 17.95 6.66 2.60
N HIS A 123 18.06 7.25 1.40
CA HIS A 123 19.32 7.67 0.79
C HIS A 123 20.17 8.55 1.72
N LYS A 124 19.54 9.49 2.45
CA LYS A 124 20.26 10.38 3.38
C LYS A 124 20.99 9.63 4.50
N TYR A 125 20.45 8.51 4.96
CA TYR A 125 21.04 7.72 6.03
C TYR A 125 22.10 6.75 5.49
N VAL A 126 21.84 6.14 4.33
CA VAL A 126 22.75 5.21 3.67
C VAL A 126 23.98 5.93 3.10
N SER A 127 23.87 7.17 2.64
CA SER A 127 25.01 7.92 2.12
C SER A 127 26.12 8.15 3.17
N SER A 128 25.79 8.06 4.47
CA SER A 128 26.73 8.26 5.58
C SER A 128 27.27 6.95 6.17
N ALA A 129 26.72 5.79 5.79
CA ALA A 129 27.00 4.54 6.48
C ALA A 129 26.78 3.28 5.62
N SER A 130 27.09 2.09 6.14
CA SER A 130 26.91 0.82 5.40
C SER A 130 25.43 0.47 5.20
N ALA A 131 25.14 -0.49 4.31
CA ALA A 131 23.80 -1.01 4.04
C ALA A 131 23.05 -1.54 5.29
N ASP A 132 23.76 -1.82 6.38
CA ASP A 132 23.21 -2.28 7.65
C ASP A 132 22.22 -1.27 8.28
N TYR A 133 22.44 0.03 8.03
CA TYR A 133 21.57 1.09 8.53
C TYR A 133 20.18 1.05 7.88
N ALA A 134 20.09 0.66 6.60
CA ALA A 134 18.80 0.49 5.93
C ALA A 134 17.98 -0.65 6.55
N ILE A 135 18.65 -1.73 6.97
CA ILE A 135 18.02 -2.88 7.63
C ILE A 135 17.52 -2.48 9.03
N LEU A 136 18.33 -1.74 9.79
CA LEU A 136 17.94 -1.20 11.09
C LEU A 136 16.77 -0.22 10.98
N LEU A 137 16.79 0.67 9.98
CA LEU A 137 15.70 1.61 9.70
C LEU A 137 14.41 0.87 9.36
N ALA A 138 14.48 -0.16 8.51
CA ALA A 138 13.32 -0.99 8.16
C ALA A 138 12.76 -1.73 9.38
N PHE A 139 13.63 -2.30 10.21
CA PHE A 139 13.24 -2.99 11.45
C PHE A 139 12.56 -2.04 12.45
N LEU A 140 13.16 -0.86 12.68
CA LEU A 140 12.62 0.14 13.60
C LEU A 140 11.29 0.71 13.09
N THR A 141 11.18 0.99 11.79
CA THR A 141 9.94 1.46 11.16
C THR A 141 8.84 0.40 11.30
N GLY A 142 9.16 -0.88 11.10
CA GLY A 142 8.22 -1.98 11.33
C GLY A 142 7.74 -2.06 12.78
N LEU A 143 8.63 -1.87 13.75
CA LEU A 143 8.26 -1.85 15.18
C LEU A 143 7.34 -0.67 15.52
N ILE A 144 7.62 0.53 14.98
CA ILE A 144 6.78 1.72 15.18
C ILE A 144 5.40 1.52 14.57
N ILE A 145 5.31 0.96 13.36
CA ILE A 145 4.02 0.67 12.70
C ILE A 145 3.24 -0.37 13.52
N LEU A 146 3.91 -1.41 14.02
CA LEU A 146 3.28 -2.42 14.88
C LEU A 146 2.76 -1.80 16.19
N LEU A 147 3.52 -0.87 16.78
CA LEU A 147 3.12 -0.13 17.97
C LEU A 147 1.91 0.78 17.70
N PHE A 148 1.89 1.49 16.57
CA PHE A 148 0.72 2.29 16.16
C PHE A 148 -0.52 1.44 15.88
N GLY A 149 -0.33 0.24 15.33
CA GLY A 149 -1.39 -0.75 15.17
C GLY A 149 -1.93 -1.23 16.52
N PHE A 150 -1.05 -1.53 17.49
CA PHE A 150 -1.43 -1.96 18.83
C PHE A 150 -2.15 -0.86 19.62
N LEU A 151 -1.71 0.40 19.49
CA LEU A 151 -2.37 1.58 20.08
C LEU A 151 -3.65 1.98 19.33
N GLN A 152 -4.03 1.28 18.26
CA GLN A 152 -5.18 1.60 17.40
C GLN A 152 -5.17 3.05 16.89
N LEU A 153 -3.98 3.62 16.64
CA LEU A 153 -3.81 5.00 16.18
C LEU A 153 -4.21 5.23 14.71
N GLY A 154 -4.85 4.25 14.06
CA GLY A 154 -5.34 4.35 12.69
C GLY A 154 -6.31 5.52 12.47
N PHE A 155 -7.08 5.89 13.51
CA PHE A 155 -7.95 7.06 13.49
C PHE A 155 -7.18 8.38 13.24
N LEU A 156 -5.93 8.48 13.67
CA LEU A 156 -5.12 9.68 13.44
C LEU A 156 -4.72 9.83 11.97
N VAL A 157 -4.50 8.71 11.27
CA VAL A 157 -4.16 8.69 9.84
C VAL A 157 -5.36 9.14 9.00
N GLU A 158 -6.58 8.85 9.43
CA GLU A 158 -7.81 9.29 8.77
C GLU A 158 -8.02 10.82 8.82
N PHE A 159 -7.37 11.51 9.76
CA PHE A 159 -7.39 12.98 9.81
C PHE A 159 -6.42 13.66 8.83
N ILE A 160 -5.60 12.90 8.11
CA ILE A 160 -4.76 13.48 7.06
C ILE A 160 -5.66 13.87 5.89
N SER A 161 -5.75 15.17 5.63
CA SER A 161 -6.58 15.69 4.55
C SER A 161 -5.98 15.32 3.19
N MET A 162 -6.82 14.98 2.21
CA MET A 162 -6.41 14.68 0.83
C MET A 162 -5.48 15.76 0.23
N PRO A 163 -5.70 17.07 0.44
CA PRO A 163 -4.80 18.11 -0.08
C PRO A 163 -3.36 18.00 0.45
N VAL A 164 -3.16 17.57 1.70
CA VAL A 164 -1.82 17.43 2.29
C VAL A 164 -1.05 16.29 1.63
N THR A 165 -1.71 15.16 1.41
CA THR A 165 -1.10 13.99 0.74
C THR A 165 -0.78 14.30 -0.72
N CYS A 166 -1.66 15.02 -1.42
CA CYS A 166 -1.40 15.48 -2.80
C CYS A 166 -0.24 16.48 -2.87
N GLY A 167 -0.18 17.45 -1.94
CA GLY A 167 0.92 18.41 -1.85
C GLY A 167 2.27 17.73 -1.58
N PHE A 168 2.30 16.79 -0.63
CA PHE A 168 3.50 16.02 -0.31
C PHE A 168 4.00 15.19 -1.51
N THR A 169 3.08 14.51 -2.19
CA THR A 169 3.42 13.69 -3.37
C THR A 169 3.92 14.55 -4.53
N SER A 170 3.31 15.71 -4.77
CA SER A 170 3.76 16.68 -5.78
C SER A 170 5.16 17.21 -5.49
N ALA A 171 5.43 17.60 -4.23
CA ALA A 171 6.76 18.04 -3.81
C ALA A 171 7.81 16.93 -3.96
N ALA A 172 7.45 15.69 -3.64
CA ALA A 172 8.32 14.54 -3.87
C ALA A 172 8.58 14.30 -5.36
N ALA A 173 7.57 14.41 -6.22
CA ALA A 173 7.72 14.26 -7.66
C ALA A 173 8.67 15.32 -8.25
N VAL A 174 8.53 16.59 -7.84
CA VAL A 174 9.45 17.67 -8.23
C VAL A 174 10.88 17.38 -7.74
N THR A 175 11.03 16.89 -6.50
CA THR A 175 12.34 16.53 -5.95
C THR A 175 13.00 15.42 -6.76
N ILE A 176 12.25 14.38 -7.15
CA ILE A 176 12.76 13.30 -8.00
C ILE A 176 13.15 13.83 -9.38
N ALA A 177 12.32 14.68 -9.99
CA ALA A 177 12.59 15.26 -11.31
C ALA A 177 13.85 16.14 -11.32
N VAL A 178 14.16 16.83 -10.21
CA VAL A 178 15.36 17.67 -10.08
C VAL A 178 16.60 16.86 -9.67
N SER A 179 16.42 15.78 -8.90
CA SER A 179 17.53 14.96 -8.39
C SER A 179 18.11 13.98 -9.41
N GLN A 180 17.37 13.69 -10.50
CA GLN A 180 17.73 12.74 -11.54
C GLN A 180 18.49 13.39 -12.70
#